data_AF-A0A550D139-F1
#
_entry.id   AF-A0A550D139-F1
#
_cell.length_a   1.000
_cell.length_b   1.000
_cell.length_c   1.000
_cell.angle_alpha   90.00
_cell.angle_beta   90.00
_cell.angle_gamma   90.00
#
_symmetry.space_group_name_H-M   'P 1'
#
loop_
_entity.id
_entity.type
_entity.pdbx_description
1 polymer ?
#
loop_
_entity_poly.entity_id
_entity_poly.type
_entity_poly.pdbx_seq_one_letter_code
_entity_poly.pdbx_strand_id
1 'polypeptide(L)'
;KIKLLFRIESIVNELFSLSFDKALEYFEEKLREKIKNEGYAGFKTIIAYRTGLKVVCNINKAREDFNKEDKDWYGRIAKGFRDYLVCETLRIGKELDVPIQIHTGAGDRDIKFDLSRPSYLTDLVRKYEGKVVLVHSGYPYHRESAWMSYIFPSVYLDTSQIIPFAPLTAFNVLREIFEVAPLNKVMHGSDTFSIPE
;
A
#
# COMPACT_ATOMS: atom_id res chain seq x y z
N LYS A 1 -19.82 11.52 7.29
CA LYS A 1 -18.66 12.44 7.17
C LYS A 1 -17.63 11.77 6.27
N ILE A 2 -17.18 12.43 5.20
CA ILE A 2 -16.16 11.88 4.29
C ILE A 2 -14.77 12.13 4.89
N LYS A 3 -13.86 11.16 4.74
CA LYS A 3 -12.46 11.24 5.15
C LYS A 3 -11.57 10.77 4.01
N LEU A 4 -10.42 11.42 3.86
CA LEU A 4 -9.46 11.13 2.81
C LEU A 4 -8.35 10.21 3.32
N LEU A 5 -7.76 9.44 2.41
CA LEU A 5 -6.49 8.74 2.61
C LEU A 5 -5.42 9.42 1.76
N PHE A 6 -4.23 9.60 2.33
CA PHE A 6 -3.15 10.28 1.63
C PHE A 6 -2.33 9.27 0.82
N ARG A 7 -2.35 9.41 -0.51
CA ARG A 7 -1.59 8.56 -1.44
C ARG A 7 -0.15 9.05 -1.52
N ILE A 8 0.78 8.33 -0.92
CA ILE A 8 2.17 8.80 -0.77
C ILE A 8 2.87 9.05 -2.12
N GLU A 9 2.48 8.31 -3.17
CA GLU A 9 3.05 8.47 -4.51
C GLU A 9 2.72 9.81 -5.17
N SER A 10 1.73 10.56 -4.68
CA SER A 10 1.37 11.86 -5.25
C SER A 10 2.48 12.91 -5.10
N ILE A 11 3.37 12.73 -4.11
CA ILE A 11 4.48 13.65 -3.85
C ILE A 11 5.85 13.05 -4.19
N VAL A 12 5.96 11.78 -4.57
CA VAL A 12 7.30 11.17 -4.75
C VAL A 12 8.12 11.87 -5.83
N ASN A 13 7.47 12.36 -6.90
CA ASN A 13 8.20 13.01 -7.99
C ASN A 13 8.77 14.38 -7.60
N GLU A 14 8.10 15.15 -6.72
CA GLU A 14 8.63 16.42 -6.19
C GLU A 14 9.80 16.20 -5.23
N LEU A 15 9.87 15.06 -4.55
CA LEU A 15 11.00 14.76 -3.64
C LEU A 15 12.35 14.72 -4.38
N PHE A 16 12.35 14.38 -5.67
CA PHE A 16 13.57 14.30 -6.46
C PHE A 16 14.18 15.65 -6.83
N SER A 17 13.50 16.78 -6.58
CA SER A 17 14.10 18.12 -6.70
C SER A 17 14.82 18.58 -5.43
N LEU A 18 14.79 17.78 -4.36
CA LEU A 18 15.46 18.05 -3.09
C LEU A 18 16.74 17.22 -2.95
N SER A 19 17.59 17.56 -1.98
CA SER A 19 18.64 16.63 -1.53
C SER A 19 18.00 15.44 -0.79
N PHE A 20 18.68 14.29 -0.76
CA PHE A 20 18.17 13.08 -0.11
C PHE A 20 17.66 13.33 1.32
N ASP A 21 18.45 14.03 2.14
CA ASP A 21 18.09 14.28 3.55
C ASP A 21 16.87 15.22 3.66
N LYS A 22 16.81 16.28 2.85
CA LYS A 22 15.65 17.18 2.79
C LYS A 22 14.40 16.50 2.25
N ALA A 23 14.55 15.57 1.31
CA ALA A 23 13.45 14.79 0.76
C ALA A 23 12.79 13.90 1.83
N LEU A 24 13.60 13.26 2.70
CA LEU A 24 13.09 12.46 3.81
C LEU A 24 12.43 13.32 4.88
N GLU A 25 13.07 14.44 5.26
CA GLU A 25 12.51 15.40 6.23
C GLU A 25 11.14 15.93 5.75
N TYR A 26 11.09 16.45 4.53
CA TYR A 26 9.86 16.96 3.93
C TYR A 26 8.77 15.87 3.82
N PHE A 27 9.14 14.64 3.46
CA PHE A 27 8.20 13.52 3.39
C PHE A 27 7.59 13.18 4.76
N GLU A 28 8.41 13.08 5.81
CA GLU A 28 7.93 12.82 7.16
C GLU A 28 7.02 13.95 7.66
N GLU A 29 7.42 15.21 7.47
CA GLU A 29 6.61 16.38 7.82
C GLU A 29 5.25 16.34 7.15
N LYS A 30 5.21 16.06 5.84
CA LYS A 30 3.97 15.96 5.07
C LYS A 30 3.06 14.85 5.56
N LEU A 31 3.58 13.67 5.89
CA LEU A 31 2.75 12.58 6.45
C LEU A 31 2.09 13.00 7.76
N ARG A 32 2.85 13.66 8.65
CA ARG A 32 2.31 14.12 9.95
C ARG A 32 1.31 15.26 9.78
N GLU A 33 1.57 16.22 8.89
CA GLU A 33 0.67 17.33 8.57
C GLU A 33 -0.69 16.82 8.05
N LYS A 34 -0.67 15.86 7.11
CA LYS A 34 -1.90 15.28 6.53
C LYS A 34 -2.83 14.70 7.58
N ILE A 35 -2.29 14.01 8.57
CA ILE A 35 -3.09 13.42 9.66
C ILE A 35 -3.51 14.48 10.68
N LYS A 36 -2.55 15.23 11.23
CA LYS A 36 -2.79 16.12 12.39
C LYS A 36 -3.55 17.39 12.05
N ASN A 37 -3.26 17.98 10.88
CA ASN A 37 -3.75 19.32 10.52
C ASN A 37 -4.84 19.25 9.45
N GLU A 38 -4.71 18.34 8.48
CA GLU A 38 -5.67 18.24 7.36
C GLU A 38 -6.76 17.17 7.59
N GLY A 39 -6.65 16.38 8.66
CA GLY A 39 -7.69 15.46 9.11
C GLY A 39 -7.88 14.23 8.23
N TYR A 40 -6.85 13.81 7.47
CA TYR A 40 -6.82 12.52 6.77
C TYR A 40 -6.96 11.36 7.77
N ALA A 41 -7.58 10.27 7.32
CA ALA A 41 -7.82 9.09 8.16
C ALA A 41 -6.70 8.04 8.11
N GLY A 42 -5.70 8.22 7.24
CA GLY A 42 -4.63 7.27 7.04
C GLY A 42 -3.92 7.46 5.70
N PHE A 43 -3.14 6.46 5.33
CA PHE A 43 -2.29 6.50 4.14
C PHE A 43 -2.67 5.42 3.12
N LYS A 44 -2.27 5.64 1.87
CA LYS A 44 -2.34 4.66 0.78
C LYS A 44 -1.00 4.63 0.07
N THR A 45 -0.56 3.43 -0.29
CA THR A 45 0.51 3.22 -1.26
C THR A 45 0.02 2.38 -2.43
N ILE A 46 0.44 2.78 -3.63
CA ILE A 46 0.26 2.06 -4.89
C ILE A 46 1.60 1.49 -5.39
N ILE A 47 2.54 1.17 -4.50
CA ILE A 47 3.89 0.68 -4.85
C ILE A 47 3.86 -0.55 -5.78
N ALA A 48 2.79 -1.35 -5.76
CA ALA A 48 2.54 -2.44 -6.70
C ALA A 48 2.48 -1.99 -8.18
N TYR A 49 2.06 -0.74 -8.45
CA TYR A 49 2.11 -0.11 -9.77
C TYR A 49 3.44 0.62 -10.06
N ARG A 50 4.43 0.51 -9.16
CA ARG A 50 5.70 1.23 -9.28
C ARG A 50 6.85 0.25 -9.30
N THR A 51 7.28 -0.22 -8.14
CA THR A 51 8.47 -1.07 -7.99
C THR A 51 8.16 -2.42 -7.34
N GLY A 52 6.87 -2.72 -7.16
CA GLY A 52 6.38 -4.00 -6.65
C GLY A 52 6.40 -4.09 -5.13
N LEU A 53 5.76 -5.15 -4.59
CA LEU A 53 5.60 -5.40 -3.16
C LEU A 53 6.81 -6.05 -2.48
N LYS A 54 7.86 -6.40 -3.23
CA LYS A 54 9.17 -6.79 -2.67
C LYS A 54 9.90 -5.57 -2.09
N VAL A 55 9.34 -5.00 -1.02
CA VAL A 55 9.82 -3.78 -0.39
C VAL A 55 10.97 -4.09 0.56
N VAL A 56 12.07 -3.35 0.43
CA VAL A 56 13.26 -3.50 1.29
C VAL A 56 13.54 -2.20 2.05
N CYS A 57 13.43 -2.24 3.38
CA CYS A 57 13.74 -1.10 4.24
C CYS A 57 15.26 -0.95 4.46
N ASN A 58 15.95 -0.28 3.54
CA ASN A 58 17.40 -0.04 3.61
C ASN A 58 17.75 1.39 3.18
N ILE A 59 18.22 2.20 4.13
CA ILE A 59 18.55 3.62 3.88
C ILE A 59 19.77 3.80 2.96
N ASN A 60 20.75 2.89 3.01
CA ASN A 60 21.91 2.95 2.12
C ASN A 60 21.48 2.71 0.67
N LYS A 61 20.58 1.74 0.46
CA LYS A 61 20.00 1.47 -0.85
C LYS A 61 19.12 2.62 -1.33
N ALA A 62 18.38 3.24 -0.41
CA ALA A 62 17.61 4.44 -0.69
C ALA A 62 18.49 5.59 -1.20
N ARG A 63 19.60 5.87 -0.50
CA ARG A 63 20.55 6.94 -0.88
C ARG A 63 21.24 6.63 -2.21
N GLU A 64 21.64 5.38 -2.44
CA GLU A 64 22.23 4.93 -3.71
C GLU A 64 21.25 5.15 -4.88
N ASP A 65 20.01 4.66 -4.75
CA ASP A 65 19.01 4.74 -5.81
C ASP A 65 18.42 6.16 -5.98
N PHE A 66 18.47 7.00 -4.94
CA PHE A 66 18.03 8.40 -5.01
C PHE A 66 18.87 9.25 -5.96
N ASN A 67 20.09 8.84 -6.30
CA ASN A 67 20.93 9.55 -7.27
C ASN A 67 20.82 8.96 -8.69
N LYS A 68 20.10 7.85 -8.88
CA LYS A 68 19.94 7.22 -10.20
C LYS A 68 18.86 7.88 -11.02
N GLU A 69 19.13 8.13 -12.29
CA GLU A 69 18.22 8.84 -13.18
C GLU A 69 17.37 7.91 -14.05
N ASP A 70 17.49 6.59 -13.88
CA ASP A 70 16.66 5.61 -14.61
C ASP A 70 15.17 5.90 -14.42
N LYS A 71 14.42 5.86 -15.53
CA LYS A 71 12.99 6.16 -15.56
C LYS A 71 12.18 4.99 -16.08
N ASP A 72 10.95 4.94 -15.62
CA ASP A 72 9.87 4.09 -16.10
C ASP A 72 8.69 5.03 -16.44
N TRP A 73 7.54 4.50 -16.85
CA TRP A 73 6.38 5.31 -17.26
C TRP A 73 5.85 6.26 -16.16
N TYR A 74 6.15 5.99 -14.88
CA TYR A 74 5.78 6.81 -13.72
C TYR A 74 6.87 7.79 -13.24
N GLY A 75 7.97 7.95 -14.00
CA GLY A 75 9.11 8.80 -13.64
C GLY A 75 10.29 8.00 -13.11
N ARG A 76 11.11 8.60 -12.22
CA ARG A 76 12.32 7.94 -11.71
C ARG A 76 11.98 6.64 -10.99
N ILE A 77 12.69 5.56 -11.33
CA ILE A 77 12.49 4.24 -10.74
C ILE A 77 12.81 4.30 -9.25
N ALA A 78 14.07 4.64 -8.92
CA ALA A 78 14.59 4.84 -7.57
C ALA A 78 14.00 3.85 -6.53
N LYS A 79 14.04 2.54 -6.82
CA LYS A 79 13.33 1.52 -6.04
C LYS A 79 13.69 1.56 -4.56
N GLY A 80 14.98 1.60 -4.23
CA GLY A 80 15.43 1.70 -2.84
C GLY A 80 14.82 2.89 -2.11
N PHE A 81 14.69 4.03 -2.79
CA PHE A 81 14.08 5.23 -2.20
C PHE A 81 12.58 5.05 -2.00
N ARG A 82 11.83 4.60 -3.02
CA ARG A 82 10.38 4.34 -2.92
C ARG A 82 10.05 3.31 -1.84
N ASP A 83 10.83 2.23 -1.77
CA ASP A 83 10.71 1.21 -0.73
C ASP A 83 10.92 1.81 0.66
N TYR A 84 11.93 2.66 0.83
CA TYR A 84 12.19 3.34 2.09
C TYR A 84 11.05 4.30 2.49
N LEU A 85 10.44 5.01 1.54
CA LEU A 85 9.26 5.85 1.81
C LEU A 85 8.05 5.03 2.30
N VAL A 86 7.83 3.82 1.75
CA VAL A 86 6.80 2.89 2.25
C VAL A 86 7.11 2.48 3.69
N CYS A 87 8.38 2.18 3.99
CA CYS A 87 8.84 1.84 5.34
C CYS A 87 8.63 2.98 6.35
N GLU A 88 8.95 4.22 5.98
CA GLU A 88 8.68 5.40 6.82
C GLU A 88 7.18 5.64 7.01
N THR A 89 6.39 5.41 5.96
CA THR A 89 4.92 5.49 6.05
C THR A 89 4.37 4.46 7.05
N LEU A 90 4.90 3.23 7.06
CA LEU A 90 4.55 2.18 8.03
C LEU A 90 4.90 2.56 9.46
N ARG A 91 6.12 3.10 9.67
CA ARG A 91 6.55 3.60 10.99
C ARG A 91 5.64 4.72 11.49
N ILE A 92 5.45 5.76 10.68
CA ILE A 92 4.66 6.94 11.05
C ILE A 92 3.18 6.59 11.23
N GLY A 93 2.62 5.73 10.37
CA GLY A 93 1.23 5.27 10.52
C GLY A 93 1.00 4.52 11.83
N LYS A 94 1.97 3.69 12.27
CA LYS A 94 1.94 3.07 13.60
C LYS A 94 1.97 4.11 14.72
N GLU A 95 2.91 5.06 14.66
CA GLU A 95 3.03 6.12 15.69
C GLU A 95 1.77 6.98 15.81
N LEU A 96 1.09 7.23 14.69
CA LEU A 96 -0.13 8.02 14.63
C LEU A 96 -1.41 7.18 14.81
N ASP A 97 -1.29 5.86 14.98
CA ASP A 97 -2.39 4.90 15.10
C ASP A 97 -3.40 4.91 13.93
N VAL A 98 -2.93 5.21 12.71
CA VAL A 98 -3.76 5.28 11.49
C VAL A 98 -3.49 4.11 10.53
N PRO A 99 -4.51 3.65 9.78
CA PRO A 99 -4.34 2.59 8.80
C PRO A 99 -3.53 3.01 7.57
N ILE A 100 -2.87 2.02 6.97
CA ILE A 100 -2.17 2.13 5.70
C ILE A 100 -2.76 1.11 4.74
N GLN A 101 -3.36 1.60 3.67
CA GLN A 101 -3.80 0.76 2.57
C GLN A 101 -2.62 0.47 1.64
N ILE A 102 -2.40 -0.80 1.33
CA ILE A 102 -1.41 -1.25 0.35
C ILE A 102 -2.16 -1.93 -0.78
N HIS A 103 -2.01 -1.41 -2.01
CA HIS A 103 -2.54 -2.06 -3.20
C HIS A 103 -1.91 -3.42 -3.40
N THR A 104 -2.70 -4.49 -3.51
CA THR A 104 -2.21 -5.83 -3.81
C THR A 104 -3.01 -6.49 -4.93
N GLY A 105 -2.38 -7.42 -5.64
CA GLY A 105 -3.00 -8.17 -6.73
C GLY A 105 -3.21 -7.37 -8.00
N ALA A 106 -4.33 -7.66 -8.67
CA ALA A 106 -4.67 -7.15 -9.99
C ALA A 106 -4.77 -5.62 -10.04
N GLY A 107 -4.60 -5.09 -11.24
CA GLY A 107 -4.72 -3.68 -11.58
C GLY A 107 -4.92 -3.52 -13.08
N ASP A 108 -4.84 -2.29 -13.57
CA ASP A 108 -4.85 -2.01 -15.01
C ASP A 108 -3.49 -2.36 -15.66
N ARG A 109 -3.29 -1.95 -16.92
CA ARG A 109 -2.08 -2.25 -17.70
C ARG A 109 -0.76 -1.82 -17.04
N ASP A 110 -0.83 -0.89 -16.10
CA ASP A 110 0.35 -0.29 -15.47
C ASP A 110 0.81 -1.08 -14.23
N ILE A 111 0.03 -2.06 -13.76
CA ILE A 111 0.38 -2.88 -12.60
C ILE A 111 1.60 -3.78 -12.89
N LYS A 112 2.53 -3.88 -11.92
CA LYS A 112 3.58 -4.92 -11.95
C LYS A 112 3.01 -6.19 -11.35
N PHE A 113 2.17 -6.88 -12.12
CA PHE A 113 1.33 -7.97 -11.62
C PHE A 113 2.12 -9.13 -10.98
N ASP A 114 3.27 -9.50 -11.55
CA ASP A 114 4.19 -10.51 -11.03
C ASP A 114 4.84 -10.11 -9.69
N LEU A 115 4.84 -8.83 -9.37
CA LEU A 115 5.36 -8.24 -8.14
C LEU A 115 4.24 -7.72 -7.21
N SER A 116 2.98 -8.08 -7.46
CA SER A 116 1.81 -7.61 -6.70
C SER A 116 1.28 -8.61 -5.65
N ARG A 117 1.99 -9.72 -5.42
CA ARG A 117 1.61 -10.77 -4.45
C ARG A 117 1.66 -10.27 -2.99
N PRO A 118 0.59 -10.39 -2.20
CA PRO A 118 0.55 -9.98 -0.80
C PRO A 118 1.64 -10.61 0.08
N SER A 119 1.99 -11.88 -0.18
CA SER A 119 3.00 -12.61 0.60
C SER A 119 4.38 -11.94 0.65
N TYR A 120 4.72 -11.09 -0.31
CA TYR A 120 5.96 -10.28 -0.27
C TYR A 120 6.01 -9.29 0.90
N LEU A 121 4.86 -8.96 1.51
CA LEU A 121 4.77 -8.02 2.63
C LEU A 121 4.93 -8.69 4.00
N THR A 122 5.10 -10.02 4.07
CA THR A 122 5.16 -10.79 5.33
C THR A 122 6.18 -10.22 6.33
N ASP A 123 7.40 -9.93 5.89
CA ASP A 123 8.44 -9.39 6.76
C ASP A 123 8.18 -7.93 7.15
N LEU A 124 7.57 -7.16 6.24
CA LEU A 124 7.20 -5.77 6.48
C LEU A 124 6.16 -5.66 7.58
N VAL A 125 5.06 -6.43 7.47
CA VAL A 125 3.97 -6.40 8.46
C VAL A 125 4.39 -6.96 9.81
N ARG A 126 5.30 -7.95 9.82
CA ARG A 126 5.93 -8.49 11.04
C ARG A 126 6.82 -7.45 11.72
N LYS A 127 7.59 -6.68 10.96
CA LYS A 127 8.52 -5.68 11.50
C LYS A 127 7.78 -4.49 12.11
N TYR A 128 6.79 -3.94 11.41
CA TYR A 128 6.16 -2.69 11.83
C TYR A 128 4.96 -2.91 12.75
N GLU A 129 4.15 -3.96 12.58
CA GLU A 129 2.98 -4.22 13.43
C GLU A 129 1.99 -3.03 13.56
N GLY A 130 1.82 -2.24 12.49
CA GLY A 130 0.82 -1.15 12.42
C GLY A 130 -0.58 -1.64 12.05
N LYS A 131 -1.45 -0.77 11.54
CA LYS A 131 -2.73 -1.17 10.92
C LYS A 131 -2.56 -1.20 9.40
N VAL A 132 -2.43 -2.39 8.81
CA VAL A 132 -2.24 -2.57 7.36
C VAL A 132 -3.49 -3.16 6.76
N VAL A 133 -4.02 -2.53 5.71
CA VAL A 133 -5.15 -3.05 4.93
C VAL A 133 -4.63 -3.43 3.54
N LEU A 134 -4.69 -4.73 3.23
CA LEU A 134 -4.41 -5.26 1.90
C LEU A 134 -5.65 -5.04 1.04
N VAL A 135 -5.62 -4.01 0.19
CA VAL A 135 -6.80 -3.67 -0.61
C VAL A 135 -6.88 -4.52 -1.87
N HIS A 136 -8.11 -4.78 -2.30
CA HIS A 136 -8.51 -5.69 -3.38
C HIS A 136 -8.34 -7.18 -3.03
N SER A 137 -8.21 -7.46 -1.74
CA SER A 137 -7.82 -8.76 -1.18
C SER A 137 -6.54 -9.35 -1.76
N GLY A 138 -5.84 -8.69 -2.68
CA GLY A 138 -4.76 -9.30 -3.44
C GLY A 138 -5.20 -10.20 -4.58
N TYR A 139 -6.46 -10.15 -5.05
CA TYR A 139 -6.95 -11.02 -6.13
C TYR A 139 -5.98 -11.06 -7.33
N PRO A 140 -5.61 -12.24 -7.87
CA PRO A 140 -6.12 -13.58 -7.57
C PRO A 140 -5.39 -14.32 -6.42
N TYR A 141 -4.60 -13.60 -5.62
CA TYR A 141 -3.84 -14.11 -4.48
C TYR A 141 -4.58 -13.95 -3.14
N HIS A 142 -5.91 -13.85 -3.15
CA HIS A 142 -6.73 -13.53 -1.96
C HIS A 142 -6.59 -14.51 -0.80
N ARG A 143 -6.27 -15.77 -1.07
CA ARG A 143 -5.92 -16.75 -0.04
C ARG A 143 -4.66 -16.36 0.75
N GLU A 144 -3.67 -15.73 0.10
CA GLU A 144 -2.47 -15.22 0.78
C GLU A 144 -2.85 -14.12 1.78
N SER A 145 -3.66 -13.14 1.36
CA SER A 145 -4.14 -12.06 2.23
C SER A 145 -5.00 -12.58 3.39
N ALA A 146 -5.87 -13.55 3.12
CA ALA A 146 -6.70 -14.18 4.15
C ALA A 146 -5.82 -14.85 5.22
N TRP A 147 -4.84 -15.65 4.81
CA TRP A 147 -3.88 -16.28 5.72
C TRP A 147 -3.07 -15.25 6.51
N MET A 148 -2.58 -14.20 5.84
CA MET A 148 -1.85 -13.11 6.51
C MET A 148 -2.70 -12.42 7.57
N SER A 149 -3.99 -12.17 7.30
CA SER A 149 -4.92 -11.56 8.28
C SER A 149 -5.16 -12.45 9.50
N TYR A 150 -5.09 -13.77 9.33
CA TYR A 150 -5.20 -14.73 10.42
C TYR A 150 -3.95 -14.71 11.30
N ILE A 151 -2.75 -14.75 10.71
CA ILE A 151 -1.49 -14.87 11.48
C ILE A 151 -0.94 -13.54 12.01
N PHE A 152 -1.32 -12.39 11.41
CA PHE A 152 -0.84 -11.07 11.82
C PHE A 152 -1.97 -10.23 12.42
N PRO A 153 -1.87 -9.83 13.71
CA PRO A 153 -2.83 -8.93 14.35
C PRO A 153 -3.01 -7.59 13.59
N SER A 154 -1.92 -7.14 12.97
CA SER A 154 -1.80 -5.88 12.22
C SER A 154 -2.47 -5.89 10.83
N VAL A 155 -2.81 -7.06 10.29
CA VAL A 155 -3.24 -7.19 8.89
C VAL A 155 -4.75 -7.36 8.77
N TYR A 156 -5.32 -6.54 7.91
CA TYR A 156 -6.71 -6.51 7.47
C TYR A 156 -6.74 -6.63 5.94
N LEU A 157 -7.91 -6.90 5.37
CA LEU A 157 -8.11 -6.88 3.92
C LEU A 157 -9.48 -6.29 3.60
N ASP A 158 -9.63 -5.72 2.41
CA ASP A 158 -10.93 -5.38 1.85
C ASP A 158 -11.28 -6.26 0.65
N THR A 159 -12.55 -6.24 0.26
CA THR A 159 -13.08 -7.00 -0.88
C THR A 159 -13.34 -6.11 -2.10
N SER A 160 -12.70 -4.94 -2.15
CA SER A 160 -12.87 -3.98 -3.23
C SER A 160 -12.30 -4.50 -4.56
N GLN A 161 -12.66 -3.89 -5.70
CA GLN A 161 -12.30 -4.32 -7.06
C GLN A 161 -12.86 -5.70 -7.48
N ILE A 162 -12.90 -6.72 -6.60
CA ILE A 162 -13.42 -8.06 -6.89
C ILE A 162 -14.88 -8.00 -7.34
N ILE A 163 -15.71 -7.23 -6.61
CA ILE A 163 -17.15 -7.13 -6.89
C ILE A 163 -17.41 -6.49 -8.27
N PRO A 164 -16.91 -5.27 -8.57
CA PRO A 164 -17.20 -4.64 -9.86
C PRO A 164 -16.52 -5.32 -11.06
N PHE A 165 -15.33 -5.91 -10.89
CA PHE A 165 -14.53 -6.41 -12.02
C PHE A 165 -14.47 -7.93 -12.14
N ALA A 166 -14.91 -8.67 -11.13
CA ALA A 166 -14.98 -10.13 -11.14
C ALA A 166 -16.30 -10.66 -10.54
N PRO A 167 -17.48 -10.12 -10.92
CA PRO A 167 -18.75 -10.38 -10.22
C PRO A 167 -19.15 -11.86 -10.21
N LEU A 168 -18.86 -12.60 -11.29
CA LEU A 168 -19.19 -14.02 -11.40
C LEU A 168 -18.39 -14.91 -10.43
N THR A 169 -17.21 -14.46 -10.00
CA THR A 169 -16.37 -15.20 -9.05
C THR A 169 -16.40 -14.59 -7.64
N ALA A 170 -17.03 -13.43 -7.45
CA ALA A 170 -17.04 -12.72 -6.18
C ALA A 170 -17.48 -13.62 -5.01
N PHE A 171 -18.52 -14.44 -5.21
CA PHE A 171 -18.96 -15.41 -4.19
C PHE A 171 -17.87 -16.44 -3.83
N ASN A 172 -17.18 -17.00 -4.83
CA ASN A 172 -16.11 -17.97 -4.62
C ASN A 172 -14.90 -17.34 -3.93
N VAL A 173 -14.52 -16.14 -4.34
CA VAL A 173 -13.41 -15.38 -3.73
C VAL A 173 -13.72 -15.08 -2.27
N LEU A 174 -14.93 -14.60 -1.96
CA LEU A 174 -15.36 -14.35 -0.59
C LEU A 174 -15.37 -15.64 0.24
N ARG A 175 -15.88 -16.75 -0.31
CA ARG A 175 -15.86 -18.05 0.35
C ARG A 175 -14.43 -18.44 0.73
N GLU A 176 -13.48 -18.31 -0.20
CA GLU A 176 -12.06 -18.63 0.04
C GLU A 176 -11.37 -17.69 1.03
N ILE A 177 -11.74 -16.41 1.06
CA ILE A 177 -11.25 -15.48 2.10
C ILE A 177 -11.74 -15.95 3.47
N PHE A 178 -13.01 -16.28 3.61
CA PHE A 178 -13.63 -16.67 4.86
C PHE A 178 -13.31 -18.11 5.30
N GLU A 179 -12.56 -18.89 4.51
CA GLU A 179 -12.01 -20.17 4.98
C GLU A 179 -11.07 -19.98 6.18
N VAL A 180 -10.37 -18.83 6.26
CA VAL A 180 -9.36 -18.57 7.31
C VAL A 180 -9.37 -17.15 7.88
N ALA A 181 -9.83 -16.13 7.14
CA ALA A 181 -9.77 -14.76 7.61
C ALA A 181 -10.73 -14.52 8.78
N PRO A 182 -10.29 -13.86 9.89
CA PRO A 182 -11.20 -13.43 10.94
C PRO A 182 -12.24 -12.44 10.40
N LEU A 183 -13.52 -12.65 10.73
CA LEU A 183 -14.63 -11.83 10.22
C LEU A 183 -14.44 -10.33 10.49
N ASN A 184 -13.90 -9.98 11.67
CA ASN A 184 -13.64 -8.60 12.07
C ASN A 184 -12.44 -7.95 11.36
N LYS A 185 -11.76 -8.67 10.44
CA LYS A 185 -10.63 -8.18 9.66
C LYS A 185 -10.91 -8.07 8.17
N VAL A 186 -12.10 -8.49 7.72
CA VAL A 186 -12.55 -8.37 6.34
C VAL A 186 -13.45 -7.15 6.22
N MET A 187 -13.01 -6.18 5.41
CA MET A 187 -13.66 -4.89 5.23
C MET A 187 -14.37 -4.82 3.88
N HIS A 188 -15.42 -4.02 3.81
CA HIS A 188 -16.01 -3.64 2.53
C HIS A 188 -15.31 -2.40 1.98
N GLY A 189 -14.97 -2.45 0.69
CA GLY A 189 -14.61 -1.29 -0.12
C GLY A 189 -15.15 -1.49 -1.53
N SER A 190 -15.42 -0.40 -2.25
CA SER A 190 -15.89 -0.48 -3.64
C SER A 190 -14.74 -0.40 -4.65
N ASP A 191 -13.74 0.44 -4.37
CA ASP A 191 -12.72 0.91 -5.32
C ASP A 191 -13.30 1.58 -6.58
N THR A 192 -14.53 2.09 -6.45
CA THR A 192 -15.22 2.80 -7.53
C THR A 192 -14.69 4.23 -7.65
N PHE A 193 -14.69 4.73 -8.88
CA PHE A 193 -14.32 6.09 -9.22
C PHE A 193 -15.16 6.56 -10.42
N SER A 194 -15.27 7.88 -10.59
CA SER A 194 -15.99 8.57 -11.68
C SER A 194 -17.53 8.52 -11.62
N ILE A 195 -18.15 7.34 -11.51
CA ILE A 195 -19.62 7.19 -11.53
C ILE A 195 -20.15 6.38 -10.34
N PRO A 196 -21.44 6.51 -9.99
CA PRO A 196 -22.04 5.80 -8.87
C PRO A 196 -22.19 4.28 -9.06
N GLU A 197 -22.45 3.82 -10.29
CA GLU A 197 -22.52 2.41 -10.69
C GLU A 197 -21.15 1.70 -10.65
#